data_AF-A0A1V5MSJ4-F1
#
_entry.id   AF-A0A1V5MSJ4-F1
#
_cell.length_a   1.000
_cell.length_b   1.000
_cell.length_c   1.000
_cell.angle_alpha   90.00
_cell.angle_beta   90.00
_cell.angle_gamma   90.00
#
_symmetry.space_group_name_H-M   'P 1'
#
loop_
_entity.id
_entity.type
_entity.pdbx_description
1 polymer ?
#
loop_
_entity_poly.entity_id
_entity_poly.type
_entity_poly.pdbx_seq_one_letter_code
_entity_poly.pdbx_strand_id
1 'polypeptide(L)'
;MKRIAKQEQGNLLADPRGSNQGIKSYFETVLPEYDPERVYISDIRKILIWYNLLQENHLLDFSGEEDKEEAGSSAEEEVATSEE
;
A
#
# COMPACT_ATOMS: atom_id res chain seq x y z
N MET A 1 2.98 -5.89 -2.45
CA MET A 1 2.16 -6.78 -1.59
C MET A 1 2.95 -7.41 -0.44
N LYS A 2 4.28 -7.64 -0.56
CA LYS A 2 5.14 -8.13 0.54
C LYS A 2 4.95 -7.38 1.86
N ARG A 3 4.85 -6.04 1.84
CA ARG A 3 4.61 -5.24 3.04
C ARG A 3 3.25 -5.50 3.70
N ILE A 4 2.19 -5.64 2.90
CA ILE A 4 0.84 -6.02 3.37
C ILE A 4 0.90 -7.43 3.99
N ALA A 5 1.54 -8.38 3.31
CA ALA A 5 1.72 -9.74 3.80
C ALA A 5 2.48 -9.79 5.14
N LYS A 6 3.53 -8.97 5.29
CA LYS A 6 4.30 -8.83 6.54
C LYS A 6 3.45 -8.25 7.67
N GLN A 7 2.66 -7.22 7.38
CA GLN A 7 1.77 -6.58 8.36
C GLN A 7 0.69 -7.54 8.87
N GLU A 8 0.05 -8.28 7.96
CA GLU A 8 -1.02 -9.24 8.29
C GLU A 8 -0.49 -10.63 8.68
N GLN A 9 0.83 -10.83 8.70
CA GLN A 9 1.47 -12.12 8.99
C GLN A 9 0.98 -13.26 8.07
N GLY A 10 0.71 -12.93 6.81
CA GLY A 10 0.15 -13.87 5.82
C GLY A 10 -1.35 -14.17 6.00
N ASN A 11 -2.06 -13.44 6.86
CA ASN A 11 -3.51 -13.55 6.97
C ASN A 11 -4.22 -12.65 5.95
N LEU A 12 -5.52 -12.90 5.78
CA LEU A 12 -6.41 -12.06 4.99
C LEU A 12 -6.69 -10.76 5.72
N LEU A 13 -6.82 -9.65 4.98
CA LEU A 13 -7.32 -8.40 5.55
C LEU A 13 -8.76 -8.56 5.99
N ALA A 14 -9.05 -8.11 7.20
CA ALA A 14 -10.39 -8.11 7.77
C ALA A 14 -11.35 -7.16 7.03
N ASP A 15 -10.87 -5.99 6.58
CA ASP A 15 -11.70 -5.01 5.87
C ASP A 15 -10.98 -4.34 4.68
N PRO A 16 -10.90 -5.02 3.52
CA PRO A 16 -10.30 -4.46 2.30
C PRO A 16 -11.17 -3.38 1.62
N ARG A 17 -12.38 -3.11 2.12
CA ARG A 17 -13.35 -2.16 1.55
C ARG A 17 -13.83 -1.11 2.56
N GLY A 18 -13.06 -0.90 3.61
CA GLY A 18 -13.41 0.01 4.69
C GLY A 18 -13.61 1.46 4.27
N SER A 19 -13.82 2.30 5.29
CA SER A 19 -14.00 3.73 5.11
C SER A 19 -12.84 4.36 4.33
N ASN A 20 -13.11 5.43 3.57
CA ASN A 20 -12.10 6.16 2.81
C ASN A 20 -10.89 6.54 3.68
N GLN A 21 -11.15 7.00 4.90
CA GLN A 21 -10.11 7.38 5.86
C GLN A 21 -9.32 6.16 6.35
N GLY A 22 -10.02 5.07 6.72
CA GLY A 22 -9.38 3.84 7.18
C GLY A 22 -8.46 3.21 6.14
N ILE A 23 -8.88 3.20 4.87
CA ILE A 23 -8.09 2.69 3.75
C ILE A 23 -6.80 3.50 3.59
N LYS A 24 -6.88 4.84 3.67
CA LYS A 24 -5.71 5.72 3.57
C LYS A 24 -4.73 5.48 4.72
N SER A 25 -5.21 5.57 5.97
CA SER A 25 -4.35 5.38 7.14
C SER A 25 -3.70 4.00 7.21
N TYR A 26 -4.41 2.96 6.78
CA TYR A 26 -3.82 1.63 6.63
C TYR A 26 -2.69 1.62 5.60
N PHE A 27 -2.93 2.21 4.43
CA PHE A 27 -1.95 2.24 3.34
C PHE A 27 -0.71 3.08 3.69
N GLU A 28 -0.88 4.19 4.40
CA GLU A 28 0.22 5.02 4.95
C GLU A 28 1.07 4.23 5.97
N THR A 29 0.44 3.36 6.75
CA THR A 29 1.16 2.50 7.70
C THR A 29 2.02 1.46 6.98
N VAL A 30 1.51 0.90 5.88
CA VAL A 30 2.18 -0.17 5.13
C VAL A 30 3.22 0.38 4.16
N LEU A 31 2.97 1.53 3.55
CA LEU A 31 3.81 2.12 2.51
C LEU A 31 3.93 3.64 2.71
N PRO A 32 4.58 4.14 3.77
CA PRO A 32 4.59 5.57 4.10
C PRO A 32 5.16 6.47 2.99
N GLU A 33 5.93 5.91 2.06
CA GLU A 33 6.49 6.61 0.91
C GLU A 33 5.56 6.72 -0.32
N TYR A 34 4.31 6.26 -0.26
CA TYR A 34 3.41 6.34 -1.42
C TYR A 34 2.97 7.79 -1.68
N ASP A 35 2.75 8.14 -2.95
CA ASP A 35 2.27 9.45 -3.38
C ASP A 35 0.72 9.54 -3.26
N PRO A 36 0.17 10.35 -2.33
CA PRO A 36 -1.28 10.47 -2.12
C PRO A 36 -2.00 11.26 -3.21
N GLU A 37 -1.29 12.03 -4.05
CA GLU A 37 -1.88 12.77 -5.16
C GLU A 37 -2.08 11.86 -6.38
N ARG A 38 -1.19 10.88 -6.56
CA ARG A 38 -1.28 9.91 -7.66
C ARG A 38 -2.08 8.66 -7.33
N VAL A 39 -2.06 8.23 -6.07
CA VAL A 39 -2.71 6.99 -5.65
C VAL A 39 -4.11 7.27 -5.15
N TYR A 40 -5.11 6.94 -5.97
CA TYR A 40 -6.51 7.08 -5.58
C TYR A 40 -6.95 5.98 -4.61
N ILE A 41 -7.91 6.30 -3.74
CA ILE A 41 -8.49 5.34 -2.76
C ILE A 41 -9.00 4.07 -3.46
N SER A 42 -9.56 4.21 -4.65
CA SER A 42 -10.04 3.08 -5.45
C SER A 42 -8.92 2.12 -5.84
N ASP A 43 -7.72 2.61 -6.10
CA ASP A 43 -6.58 1.78 -6.47
C ASP A 43 -6.01 1.07 -5.24
N ILE A 44 -5.94 1.76 -4.09
CA ILE A 44 -5.60 1.14 -2.81
C ILE A 44 -6.56 -0.02 -2.52
N ARG A 45 -7.88 0.22 -2.64
CA ARG A 45 -8.89 -0.84 -2.46
C ARG A 45 -8.67 -2.03 -3.39
N LYS A 46 -8.36 -1.79 -4.67
CA LYS A 46 -8.06 -2.88 -5.61
C LYS A 46 -6.86 -3.70 -5.15
N ILE A 47 -5.80 -3.04 -4.68
CA ILE A 47 -4.59 -3.71 -4.16
C ILE A 47 -4.95 -4.58 -2.94
N LEU A 48 -5.74 -4.06 -1.99
CA LEU A 48 -6.16 -4.81 -0.81
C LEU A 48 -7.04 -6.03 -1.16
N ILE A 49 -7.97 -5.87 -2.11
CA ILE A 49 -8.82 -6.96 -2.60
C ILE A 49 -7.98 -8.02 -3.31
N TRP A 50 -7.05 -7.61 -4.17
CA TRP A 50 -6.16 -8.55 -4.84
C TRP A 50 -5.24 -9.27 -3.87
N TYR A 51 -4.75 -8.59 -2.82
CA TYR A 51 -3.98 -9.25 -1.78
C TYR A 51 -4.80 -10.40 -1.15
N ASN A 52 -6.04 -10.14 -0.73
CA ASN A 52 -6.89 -11.20 -0.18
C ASN A 52 -7.10 -12.35 -1.18
N LEU A 53 -7.42 -12.03 -2.44
CA LEU A 53 -7.64 -13.04 -3.47
C LEU A 53 -6.39 -13.90 -3.71
N LEU A 54 -5.21 -13.29 -3.80
CA LEU A 54 -3.97 -14.01 -4.04
C LEU A 54 -3.56 -14.83 -2.81
N GLN A 55 -3.80 -14.33 -1.61
CA GLN A 55 -3.55 -15.03 -0.36
C GLN A 55 -4.50 -16.23 -0.19
N GLU A 56 -5.79 -16.08 -0.49
CA GLU A 56 -6.79 -17.16 -0.47
C GLU A 56 -6.42 -18.31 -1.44
N ASN A 57 -5.81 -17.98 -2.58
CA ASN A 57 -5.38 -18.97 -3.57
C ASN A 57 -3.96 -19.50 -3.30
N HIS A 58 -3.32 -19.11 -2.19
CA HIS A 58 -1.94 -19.48 -1.85
C HIS A 58 -0.93 -19.13 -2.96
N LEU A 59 -1.18 -18.04 -3.70
CA LEU A 59 -0.35 -17.59 -4.83
C LEU A 59 0.73 -16.58 -4.40
N LEU A 60 0.75 -16.18 -3.14
CA LEU A 60 1.75 -15.28 -2.58
C LEU A 60 2.90 -16.09 -1.99
N ASP A 61 3.99 -16.24 -2.75
CA ASP A 61 5.25 -16.81 -2.28
C ASP A 61 6.34 -15.73 -2.29
N PHE A 62 6.74 -15.28 -1.10
CA PHE A 62 7.79 -14.29 -0.91
C PHE A 62 9.12 -14.91 -0.46
N SER A 63 9.24 -16.25 -0.46
CA SER A 63 10.40 -16.98 0.08
C SER A 63 11.71 -16.78 -0.71
N GLY A 64 11.63 -16.23 -1.93
CA GLY A 64 12.78 -15.94 -2.79
C GLY A 64 13.13 -14.46 -2.93
N GLU A 65 12.38 -13.54 -2.34
CA GLU A 65 12.66 -12.10 -2.41
C GLU A 65 13.60 -11.70 -1.27
N GLU A 66 14.91 -11.75 -1.52
CA GLU A 66 15.92 -11.09 -0.67
C GLU A 66 15.47 -9.65 -0.40
N ASP A 67 15.48 -9.25 0.88
CA ASP A 67 15.12 -7.92 1.35
C ASP A 67 16.08 -6.85 0.78
N LYS A 68 15.89 -6.48 -0.49
CA LYS A 68 16.21 -5.13 -0.93
C LYS A 68 15.13 -4.22 -0.39
N GLU A 69 15.35 -3.78 0.85
CA GLU A 69 14.71 -2.59 1.39
C GLU A 69 14.94 -1.45 0.38
N GLU A 70 13.93 -1.14 -0.43
CA GLU A 70 13.88 0.11 -1.17
C GLU A 70 13.61 1.24 -0.16
N ALA A 71 14.69 1.64 0.52
CA ALA A 71 14.83 2.97 1.06
C ALA A 71 15.19 3.89 -0.11
N GLY A 72 14.21 4.63 -0.63
CA GLY A 72 14.51 5.66 -1.62
C GLY A 72 13.32 6.16 -2.42
N SER A 73 12.58 7.12 -1.87
CA SER A 73 12.34 8.41 -2.56
C SER A 73 11.59 9.35 -1.61
N SER A 74 12.35 10.06 -0.78
CA SER A 74 11.90 11.30 -0.15
C SER A 74 12.68 12.43 -0.83
N ALA A 75 11.94 13.33 -1.51
CA ALA A 75 12.30 14.60 -2.18
C ALA A 75 11.53 14.63 -3.51
N GLU A 76 10.83 15.66 -3.96
CA GLU A 76 10.59 17.05 -3.54
C GLU A 76 9.51 17.51 -4.53
N GLU A 77 8.40 18.13 -4.09
CA GLU A 77 7.78 19.24 -4.84
C GLU A 77 6.79 20.00 -3.94
N GLU A 78 7.33 20.82 -3.03
CA GLU A 78 6.66 22.09 -2.72
C GLU A 78 7.04 23.08 -3.80
N VAL A 79 6.10 23.45 -4.68
CA VAL A 79 6.14 24.76 -5.33
C VAL A 79 4.76 25.39 -5.22
N ALA A 80 4.67 26.31 -4.28
CA ALA A 80 3.67 27.35 -4.22
C ALA A 80 3.62 28.12 -5.55
N THR A 81 2.48 28.13 -6.22
CA THR A 81 2.16 29.19 -7.19
C THR A 81 1.31 30.25 -6.49
N SER A 82 2.02 31.31 -6.06
CA SER A 82 1.45 32.63 -5.76
C SER A 82 0.88 33.25 -7.04
N GLU A 83 -0.24 33.94 -6.86
CA GLU A 83 -0.71 35.15 -7.57
C GLU A 83 -0.49 35.30 -9.09
N GLU A 84 -1.62 35.42 -9.79
CA GLU A 84 -1.95 36.63 -10.56
C GLU A 84 -3.40 37.05 -10.30
#